data_AF-E8V4G7-F1
#
_entry.id   AF-E8V4G7-F1
#
_cell.length_a   1.000
_cell.length_b   1.000
_cell.length_c   1.000
_cell.angle_alpha   90.00
_cell.angle_beta   90.00
_cell.angle_gamma   90.00
#
_symmetry.space_group_name_H-M   'P 1'
#
loop_
_entity.id
_entity.type
_entity.pdbx_description
1 polymer ?
#
loop_
_entity_poly.entity_id
_entity_poly.type
_entity_poly.pdbx_seq_one_letter_code
_entity_poly.pdbx_strand_id
1 'polypeptide(L)'
;MPIENQNRPSEYEDEHGMSKPQPHPSEKFDAEHPGYETTDVNTRGVVVFLAGLMAFLVVFFLLCFAMGKAINYGLLKQDGDEAKLSPQAVTAGGSPAVDHKRVNLPTNPYMEQKESARLAQSFPTPRLDADDSNQSTSDLHAREDLLLDHTTAGTDGSIRIPIDQAMEAIVKRGLPAPAGAPAEAKTLMAGETNRTIHAPLTNGFARTGFEIDQIESREQKMKYANEASGETVSPTKK
;
A
#
# COMPACT_ATOMS: atom_id res chain seq x y z
N MET A 1 34.31 108.62 7.22
CA MET A 1 35.04 107.47 7.80
C MET A 1 34.62 107.35 9.25
N PRO A 2 33.94 106.26 9.61
CA PRO A 2 34.49 105.37 10.63
C PRO A 2 34.46 103.89 10.18
N ILE A 3 35.38 103.11 10.75
CA ILE A 3 35.56 101.68 10.55
C ILE A 3 34.73 100.95 11.60
N GLU A 4 33.78 100.12 11.17
CA GLU A 4 33.02 99.18 12.01
C GLU A 4 33.88 97.94 12.22
N ASN A 5 34.25 97.67 13.48
CA ASN A 5 35.06 96.53 13.88
C ASN A 5 34.23 95.51 14.68
N GLN A 6 34.33 94.26 14.22
CA GLN A 6 34.19 92.99 14.95
C GLN A 6 32.81 92.56 15.49
N ASN A 7 32.30 91.43 14.96
CA ASN A 7 32.51 90.12 15.60
C ASN A 7 32.07 88.96 14.66
N ARG A 8 33.01 88.15 14.16
CA ARG A 8 32.71 86.91 13.41
C ARG A 8 33.04 85.72 14.30
N PRO A 9 32.09 84.80 14.59
CA PRO A 9 32.37 83.62 15.40
C PRO A 9 33.32 82.68 14.65
N SER A 10 34.28 82.14 15.40
CA SER A 10 35.32 81.21 14.96
C SER A 10 34.71 79.87 14.53
N GLU A 11 34.75 79.59 13.23
CA GLU A 11 34.43 78.28 12.67
C GLU A 11 35.70 77.42 12.78
N TYR A 12 35.63 76.35 13.59
CA TYR A 12 36.72 75.39 13.76
C TYR A 12 36.78 74.48 12.52
N GLU A 13 37.69 74.77 11.60
CA GLU A 13 38.03 73.90 10.47
C GLU A 13 39.08 72.85 10.88
N ASP A 14 38.96 71.64 10.35
CA ASP A 14 39.91 70.55 10.56
C ASP A 14 41.08 70.68 9.55
N GLU A 15 42.26 70.11 9.84
CA GLU A 15 43.52 70.31 9.07
C GLU A 15 43.50 69.94 7.57
N HIS A 16 42.38 69.42 7.05
CA HIS A 16 42.17 69.11 5.64
C HIS A 16 41.09 69.96 4.96
N GLY A 17 40.62 71.05 5.58
CA GLY A 17 39.73 72.04 4.95
C GLY A 17 38.37 71.48 4.51
N MET A 18 37.92 70.37 5.10
CA MET A 18 36.60 69.79 4.86
C MET A 18 35.69 70.08 6.05
N SER A 19 34.47 70.56 5.78
CA SER A 19 33.43 70.72 6.78
C SER A 19 33.05 69.37 7.36
N LYS A 20 33.03 69.24 8.70
CA LYS A 20 32.52 68.02 9.36
C LYS A 20 31.07 67.77 8.90
N PRO A 21 30.69 66.55 8.49
CA PRO A 21 29.32 66.26 8.14
C PRO A 21 28.43 66.51 9.35
N GLN A 22 27.44 67.39 9.21
CA GLN A 22 26.42 67.57 10.23
C GLN A 22 25.69 66.23 10.42
N PRO A 23 25.50 65.74 11.66
CA PRO A 23 24.69 64.56 11.90
C PRO A 23 23.28 64.83 11.39
N HIS A 24 22.81 63.99 10.47
CA HIS A 24 21.45 64.10 9.95
C HIS A 24 20.46 64.03 11.12
N PRO A 25 19.47 64.93 11.20
CA PRO A 25 18.44 64.82 12.24
C PRO A 25 17.76 63.46 12.08
N SER A 26 17.84 62.63 13.12
CA SER A 26 17.11 61.36 13.15
C SER A 26 15.61 61.66 13.03
N GLU A 27 14.97 61.10 12.00
CA GLU A 27 13.54 61.22 11.76
C GLU A 27 12.80 60.76 13.02
N LYS A 28 12.10 61.68 13.69
CA LYS A 28 11.37 61.39 14.91
C LYS A 28 10.06 60.71 14.52
N PHE A 29 9.92 59.43 14.87
CA PHE A 29 8.68 58.69 14.71
C PHE A 29 7.66 59.17 15.74
N ASP A 30 6.87 60.18 15.35
CA ASP A 30 5.77 60.69 16.15
C ASP A 30 4.44 60.06 15.67
N ALA A 31 3.43 60.00 16.54
CA ALA A 31 2.13 59.40 16.20
C ALA A 31 1.44 60.05 14.98
N GLU A 32 1.79 61.30 14.67
CA GLU A 32 1.29 62.03 13.50
C GLU A 32 2.11 61.77 12.22
N HIS A 33 3.34 61.27 12.34
CA HIS A 33 4.23 60.98 11.21
C HIS A 33 4.90 59.61 11.40
N PRO A 34 4.14 58.52 11.23
CA PRO A 34 4.60 57.19 11.63
C PRO A 34 5.61 56.55 10.64
N GLY A 35 6.19 57.34 9.72
CA GLY A 35 7.21 56.87 8.77
C GLY A 35 6.71 55.89 7.70
N TYR A 36 5.39 55.74 7.55
CA TYR A 36 4.75 54.97 6.48
C TYR A 36 3.62 55.77 5.84
N GLU A 37 3.33 55.50 4.56
CA GLU A 37 2.24 56.16 3.86
C GLU A 37 0.88 55.69 4.40
N THR A 38 0.15 56.58 5.07
CA THR A 38 -1.21 56.29 5.59
C THR A 38 -2.27 56.28 4.49
N THR A 39 -1.89 56.48 3.23
CA THR A 39 -2.78 56.70 2.09
C THR A 39 -2.93 55.48 1.17
N ASP A 40 -2.18 54.40 1.40
CA ASP A 40 -2.10 53.26 0.47
C ASP A 40 -3.33 52.35 0.42
N VAL A 41 -4.31 52.55 1.31
CA VAL A 41 -5.49 51.67 1.40
C VAL A 41 -6.80 52.44 1.31
N ASN A 42 -7.56 52.18 0.24
CA ASN A 42 -8.94 52.64 0.10
C ASN A 42 -9.85 51.86 1.06
N THR A 43 -9.96 52.33 2.30
CA THR A 43 -10.77 51.73 3.36
C THR A 43 -12.21 51.51 2.94
N ARG A 44 -12.78 52.42 2.13
CA ARG A 44 -14.13 52.28 1.59
C ARG A 44 -14.28 51.07 0.67
N GLY A 45 -13.27 50.80 -0.17
CA GLY A 45 -13.24 49.62 -1.04
C GLY A 45 -13.11 48.33 -0.24
N VAL A 46 -12.26 48.33 0.78
CA VAL A 46 -12.08 47.19 1.69
C VAL A 46 -13.38 46.86 2.44
N VAL A 47 -14.10 47.87 2.94
CA VAL A 47 -15.38 47.67 3.63
C VAL A 47 -16.45 47.08 2.70
N VAL A 48 -16.56 47.58 1.46
CA VAL A 48 -17.51 47.03 0.47
C VAL A 48 -17.12 45.59 0.07
N PHE A 49 -15.82 45.31 -0.06
CA PHE A 49 -15.32 43.97 -0.35
C PHE A 49 -15.64 42.99 0.80
N LEU A 50 -15.39 43.36 2.05
CA LEU A 50 -15.74 42.53 3.21
C LEU A 50 -17.25 42.29 3.32
N ALA A 51 -18.07 43.34 3.11
CA ALA A 51 -19.53 43.20 3.13
C ALA A 51 -20.03 42.25 2.04
N GLY A 52 -19.48 42.36 0.82
CA GLY A 52 -19.78 41.46 -0.29
C GLY A 52 -19.35 40.02 -0.02
N LEU A 53 -18.14 39.82 0.54
CA LEU A 53 -17.65 38.51 0.93
C LEU A 53 -18.53 37.87 2.00
N MET A 54 -18.93 38.63 3.01
CA MET A 54 -19.81 38.15 4.08
C MET A 54 -21.19 37.76 3.54
N ALA A 55 -21.79 38.59 2.68
CA ALA A 55 -23.06 38.28 2.02
C ALA A 55 -22.96 37.01 1.16
N PHE A 56 -21.87 36.84 0.41
CA PHE A 56 -21.63 35.63 -0.39
C PHE A 56 -21.50 34.38 0.49
N LEU A 57 -20.75 34.46 1.59
CA LEU A 57 -20.62 33.36 2.55
C LEU A 57 -21.97 32.98 3.18
N VAL A 58 -22.82 33.96 3.50
CA VAL A 58 -24.16 33.70 4.05
C VAL A 58 -25.04 32.98 3.02
N VAL A 59 -25.06 33.44 1.77
CA VAL A 59 -25.84 32.78 0.70
C VAL A 59 -25.33 31.36 0.44
N PHE A 60 -24.01 31.19 0.34
CA PHE A 60 -23.39 29.87 0.17
C PHE A 60 -23.69 28.95 1.36
N PHE A 61 -23.60 29.46 2.58
CA PHE A 61 -23.96 28.72 3.79
C PHE A 61 -25.42 28.28 3.78
N LEU A 62 -26.36 29.17 3.43
CA LEU A 62 -27.78 28.81 3.33
C LEU A 62 -28.04 27.76 2.25
N LEU A 63 -27.35 27.84 1.11
CA LEU A 63 -27.46 26.85 0.03
C LEU A 63 -26.91 25.49 0.47
N CYS A 64 -25.71 25.45 1.06
CA CYS A 64 -25.13 24.24 1.62
C CYS A 64 -25.99 23.67 2.76
N PHE A 65 -26.55 24.52 3.61
CA PHE A 65 -27.42 24.12 4.71
C PHE A 65 -28.74 23.55 4.19
N ALA A 66 -29.36 24.16 3.19
CA ALA A 66 -30.58 23.66 2.57
C ALA A 66 -30.34 22.32 1.86
N MET A 67 -29.26 22.20 1.09
CA MET A 67 -28.89 20.94 0.43
C MET A 67 -28.55 19.86 1.45
N GLY A 68 -27.77 20.19 2.49
CA GLY A 68 -27.44 19.28 3.58
C GLY A 68 -28.69 18.84 4.36
N LYS A 69 -29.63 19.75 4.64
CA LYS A 69 -30.93 19.43 5.26
C LYS A 69 -31.78 18.55 4.36
N ALA A 70 -31.80 18.79 3.05
CA ALA A 70 -32.59 17.98 2.10
C ALA A 70 -32.05 16.55 2.00
N ILE A 71 -30.73 16.39 1.91
CA ILE A 71 -30.08 15.06 1.89
C ILE A 71 -30.31 14.36 3.23
N ASN A 72 -30.09 15.04 4.36
CA ASN A 72 -30.28 14.45 5.68
C ASN A 72 -31.75 14.08 5.94
N TYR A 73 -32.71 14.88 5.46
CA TYR A 73 -34.14 14.55 5.53
C TYR A 73 -34.52 13.37 4.64
N GLY A 74 -33.93 13.26 3.44
CA GLY A 74 -34.10 12.11 2.55
C GLY A 74 -33.55 10.81 3.14
N LEU A 75 -32.34 10.89 3.72
CA LEU A 75 -31.69 9.76 4.40
C LEU A 75 -32.46 9.33 5.65
N LEU A 76 -32.92 10.27 6.50
CA LEU A 76 -33.76 9.92 7.66
C LEU A 76 -35.04 9.19 7.25
N LYS A 77 -35.62 9.55 6.11
CA LYS A 77 -36.82 8.91 5.59
C LYS A 77 -36.54 7.49 5.07
N GLN A 78 -35.39 7.28 4.45
CA GLN A 78 -34.96 5.95 4.00
C GLN A 78 -34.49 5.06 5.17
N ASP A 79 -33.71 5.59 6.10
CA ASP A 79 -33.27 4.89 7.30
C ASP A 79 -34.44 4.49 8.21
N GLY A 80 -35.51 5.30 8.29
CA GLY A 80 -36.71 4.96 9.05
C GLY A 80 -37.50 3.77 8.48
N ASP A 81 -37.44 3.59 7.16
CA ASP A 81 -38.08 2.48 6.45
C ASP A 81 -37.15 1.24 6.40
N GLU A 82 -35.84 1.42 6.22
CA GLU A 82 -34.85 0.33 6.21
C GLU A 82 -34.47 -0.17 7.60
N ALA A 83 -34.50 0.65 8.66
CA ALA A 83 -34.28 0.20 10.05
C ALA A 83 -35.38 -0.76 10.55
N LYS A 84 -36.54 -0.80 9.88
CA LYS A 84 -37.59 -1.81 10.13
C LYS A 84 -37.32 -3.13 9.40
N LEU A 85 -36.40 -3.16 8.44
CA LEU A 85 -36.10 -4.31 7.58
C LEU A 85 -34.64 -4.80 7.66
N SER A 86 -33.68 -4.01 8.16
CA SER A 86 -32.31 -4.47 8.44
C SER A 86 -31.49 -3.49 9.32
N PRO A 87 -30.77 -3.97 10.37
CA PRO A 87 -29.90 -3.13 11.20
C PRO A 87 -28.52 -2.84 10.57
N GLN A 88 -28.42 -2.77 9.23
CA GLN A 88 -27.16 -2.88 8.47
C GLN A 88 -26.73 -1.60 7.70
N ALA A 89 -27.24 -0.42 8.07
CA ALA A 89 -26.91 0.85 7.39
C ALA A 89 -25.90 1.76 8.13
N VAL A 90 -25.50 1.43 9.38
CA VAL A 90 -24.68 2.32 10.22
C VAL A 90 -23.16 2.24 9.94
N THR A 91 -22.69 1.30 9.11
CA THR A 91 -21.25 0.99 8.94
C THR A 91 -20.62 1.39 7.59
N ALA A 92 -21.09 2.45 6.94
CA ALA A 92 -20.43 3.00 5.74
C ALA A 92 -19.88 4.42 5.99
N GLY A 93 -18.74 4.47 6.66
CA GLY A 93 -17.71 5.53 6.64
C GLY A 93 -18.08 6.92 6.12
N GLY A 94 -18.75 7.73 6.97
CA GLY A 94 -18.84 9.18 6.81
C GLY A 94 -19.52 9.78 8.04
N SER A 95 -18.76 10.39 8.94
CA SER A 95 -19.33 10.99 10.16
C SER A 95 -20.29 12.15 9.81
N PRO A 96 -21.51 12.21 10.35
CA PRO A 96 -22.05 13.46 10.83
C PRO A 96 -21.65 13.59 12.30
N ALA A 97 -20.79 14.55 12.59
CA ALA A 97 -20.59 15.03 13.95
C ALA A 97 -21.89 15.72 14.41
N VAL A 98 -22.84 14.94 14.93
CA VAL A 98 -23.95 15.45 15.76
C VAL A 98 -24.06 14.53 16.97
N ASP A 99 -23.51 15.03 18.08
CA ASP A 99 -23.76 14.66 19.48
C ASP A 99 -24.63 13.43 19.76
N HIS A 100 -24.10 12.24 19.53
CA HIS A 100 -24.47 11.09 20.34
C HIS A 100 -23.21 10.31 20.66
N LYS A 101 -22.78 10.42 21.92
CA LYS A 101 -21.97 9.48 22.70
C LYS A 101 -21.33 8.42 21.80
N ARG A 102 -20.05 8.59 21.44
CA ARG A 102 -19.25 7.53 20.81
C ARG A 102 -19.22 6.37 21.79
N VAL A 103 -20.26 5.54 21.73
CA VAL A 103 -20.26 4.21 22.31
C VAL A 103 -19.14 3.55 21.54
N ASN A 104 -18.04 3.28 22.25
CA ASN A 104 -17.06 2.34 21.77
C ASN A 104 -17.85 1.08 21.41
N LEU A 105 -18.18 0.90 20.13
CA LEU A 105 -18.64 -0.39 19.64
C LEU A 105 -17.49 -1.31 20.03
N PRO A 106 -17.71 -2.31 20.90
CA PRO A 106 -16.67 -3.31 21.11
C PRO A 106 -16.46 -3.92 19.74
N THR A 107 -15.30 -3.63 19.12
CA THR A 107 -14.81 -4.34 17.95
C THR A 107 -14.74 -5.80 18.35
N ASN A 108 -15.83 -6.52 18.10
CA ASN A 108 -15.87 -7.94 18.32
C ASN A 108 -15.04 -8.54 17.18
N PRO A 109 -14.00 -9.33 17.45
CA PRO A 109 -13.22 -9.99 16.40
C PRO A 109 -14.13 -10.74 15.42
N TYR A 110 -15.27 -11.25 15.90
CA TYR A 110 -16.28 -11.90 15.06
C TYR A 110 -16.93 -10.97 14.01
N MET A 111 -17.19 -9.71 14.36
CA MET A 111 -17.79 -8.73 13.44
C MET A 111 -16.76 -8.24 12.41
N GLU A 112 -15.53 -7.99 12.84
CA GLU A 112 -14.41 -7.59 11.96
C GLU A 112 -14.08 -8.69 10.93
N GLN A 113 -14.11 -9.96 11.35
CA GLN A 113 -13.93 -11.10 10.45
C GLN A 113 -15.06 -11.21 9.43
N LYS A 114 -16.31 -10.91 9.82
CA LYS A 114 -17.46 -10.93 8.90
C LYS A 114 -17.42 -9.79 7.89
N GLU A 115 -16.99 -8.61 8.32
CA GLU A 115 -16.81 -7.44 7.44
C GLU A 115 -15.66 -7.63 6.45
N SER A 116 -14.53 -8.19 6.90
CA SER A 116 -13.40 -8.51 6.02
C SER A 116 -13.76 -9.62 5.02
N ALA A 117 -14.51 -10.65 5.43
CA ALA A 117 -15.02 -11.67 4.52
C ALA A 117 -15.96 -11.09 3.45
N ARG A 118 -16.82 -10.12 3.83
CA ARG A 118 -17.72 -9.43 2.90
C ARG A 118 -16.95 -8.52 1.93
N LEU A 119 -15.94 -7.80 2.39
CA LEU A 119 -15.04 -7.03 1.53
C LEU A 119 -14.26 -7.94 0.59
N ALA A 120 -13.77 -9.08 1.07
CA ALA A 120 -13.07 -10.07 0.27
C ALA A 120 -13.97 -10.61 -0.87
N GLN A 121 -15.27 -10.77 -0.65
CA GLN A 121 -16.24 -11.18 -1.68
C GLN A 121 -16.50 -10.12 -2.77
N SER A 122 -16.20 -8.84 -2.51
CA SER A 122 -16.40 -7.76 -3.48
C SER A 122 -15.28 -7.59 -4.49
N PHE A 123 -14.14 -8.28 -4.30
CA PHE A 123 -13.04 -8.25 -5.25
C PHE A 123 -13.32 -9.18 -6.44
N PRO A 124 -13.26 -8.66 -7.69
CA PRO A 124 -13.32 -9.49 -8.90
C PRO A 124 -12.23 -10.55 -8.87
N THR A 125 -12.49 -11.73 -9.45
CA THR A 125 -11.47 -12.78 -9.60
C THR A 125 -10.32 -12.29 -10.50
N PRO A 126 -9.05 -12.67 -10.24
CA PRO A 126 -8.55 -13.73 -9.35
C PRO A 126 -8.27 -13.26 -7.91
N ARG A 127 -8.71 -14.05 -6.93
CA ARG A 127 -8.46 -13.84 -5.50
C ARG A 127 -7.35 -14.78 -5.03
N LEU A 128 -6.56 -14.34 -4.05
CA LEU A 128 -5.67 -15.24 -3.31
C LEU A 128 -6.54 -16.07 -2.34
N ASP A 129 -6.40 -17.40 -2.38
CA ASP A 129 -7.11 -18.30 -1.47
C ASP A 129 -6.65 -18.04 -0.03
N ALA A 130 -7.54 -17.49 0.79
CA ALA A 130 -7.21 -17.02 2.14
C ALA A 130 -7.34 -18.10 3.23
N ASP A 131 -8.06 -19.19 2.97
CA ASP A 131 -8.46 -20.13 4.03
C ASP A 131 -7.48 -21.30 4.21
N ASP A 132 -6.86 -21.84 3.15
CA ASP A 132 -6.09 -23.11 3.24
C ASP A 132 -5.03 -23.31 2.13
N SER A 133 -4.33 -22.25 1.72
CA SER A 133 -3.29 -22.37 0.68
C SER A 133 -2.19 -23.39 1.03
N ASN A 134 -1.83 -23.51 2.31
CA ASN A 134 -0.82 -24.46 2.79
C ASN A 134 -1.31 -25.93 2.72
N GLN A 135 -2.60 -26.19 2.94
CA GLN A 135 -3.14 -27.55 2.84
C GLN A 135 -3.29 -27.98 1.38
N SER A 136 -3.75 -27.07 0.52
CA SER A 136 -3.89 -27.32 -0.92
C SER A 136 -2.53 -27.57 -1.60
N THR A 137 -1.51 -26.79 -1.24
CA THR A 137 -0.13 -27.01 -1.71
C THR A 137 0.45 -28.33 -1.19
N SER A 138 0.22 -28.65 0.09
CA SER A 138 0.63 -29.95 0.65
C SER A 138 0.01 -31.15 -0.06
N ASP A 139 -1.29 -31.09 -0.39
CA ASP A 139 -1.96 -32.17 -1.13
C ASP A 139 -1.44 -32.28 -2.56
N LEU A 140 -1.17 -31.14 -3.21
CA LEU A 140 -0.57 -31.11 -4.54
C LEU A 140 0.81 -31.79 -4.54
N HIS A 141 1.70 -31.40 -3.63
CA HIS A 141 3.03 -32.02 -3.54
C HIS A 141 2.94 -33.50 -3.20
N ALA A 142 2.02 -33.92 -2.33
CA ALA A 142 1.81 -35.34 -2.04
C ALA A 142 1.40 -36.14 -3.28
N ARG A 143 0.57 -35.56 -4.16
CA ARG A 143 0.20 -36.19 -5.44
C ARG A 143 1.38 -36.22 -6.42
N GLU A 144 2.18 -35.16 -6.47
CA GLU A 144 3.37 -35.10 -7.32
C GLU A 144 4.43 -36.11 -6.92
N ASP A 145 4.70 -36.24 -5.62
CA ASP A 145 5.65 -37.21 -5.06
C ASP A 145 5.24 -38.63 -5.43
N LEU A 146 3.96 -38.95 -5.24
CA LEU A 146 3.41 -40.21 -5.70
C LEU A 146 3.72 -40.35 -7.20
N LEU A 147 3.26 -39.45 -8.07
CA LEU A 147 3.49 -39.56 -9.51
C LEU A 147 4.97 -39.64 -9.96
N LEU A 148 5.91 -39.21 -9.12
CA LEU A 148 7.34 -39.28 -9.39
C LEU A 148 7.93 -40.64 -9.02
N ASP A 149 7.50 -41.21 -7.89
CA ASP A 149 8.07 -42.43 -7.31
C ASP A 149 7.43 -43.72 -7.84
N HIS A 150 6.17 -43.67 -8.29
CA HIS A 150 5.46 -44.86 -8.78
C HIS A 150 5.01 -44.76 -10.24
N THR A 151 5.03 -45.93 -10.90
CA THR A 151 4.52 -46.08 -12.26
C THR A 151 3.00 -45.95 -12.25
N THR A 152 2.47 -45.07 -13.08
CA THR A 152 1.03 -44.84 -13.23
C THR A 152 0.58 -45.06 -14.67
N ALA A 153 -0.61 -45.63 -14.84
CA ALA A 153 -1.27 -45.71 -16.13
C ALA A 153 -2.08 -44.43 -16.37
N GLY A 154 -1.74 -43.72 -17.45
CA GLY A 154 -2.52 -42.59 -17.95
C GLY A 154 -3.84 -43.06 -18.57
N THR A 155 -4.82 -42.16 -18.59
CA THR A 155 -6.16 -42.42 -19.16
C THR A 155 -6.15 -42.58 -20.69
N ASP A 156 -5.08 -42.13 -21.33
CA ASP A 156 -4.81 -42.19 -22.77
C ASP A 156 -4.08 -43.47 -23.20
N GLY A 157 -3.86 -44.40 -22.27
CA GLY A 157 -3.10 -45.63 -22.51
C GLY A 157 -1.58 -45.43 -22.47
N SER A 158 -1.10 -44.24 -22.09
CA SER A 158 0.32 -44.01 -21.82
C SER A 158 0.70 -44.58 -20.44
N ILE A 159 1.92 -45.11 -20.31
CA ILE A 159 2.47 -45.58 -19.02
C ILE A 159 3.54 -44.59 -18.60
N ARG A 160 3.31 -43.89 -17.49
CA ARG A 160 4.31 -43.01 -16.89
C ARG A 160 5.24 -43.84 -16.01
N ILE A 161 6.53 -43.78 -16.30
CA ILE A 161 7.58 -44.51 -15.59
C ILE A 161 8.37 -43.50 -14.73
N PRO A 162 8.73 -43.84 -13.48
CA PRO A 162 9.60 -43.02 -12.63
C PRO A 162 10.90 -42.62 -13.35
N ILE A 163 11.43 -41.43 -13.06
CA ILE A 163 12.61 -40.90 -13.76
C ILE A 163 13.82 -41.85 -13.64
N ASP A 164 14.02 -42.45 -12.47
CA ASP A 164 15.12 -43.40 -12.25
C ASP A 164 15.00 -44.64 -13.15
N GLN A 165 13.80 -45.20 -13.25
CA GLN A 165 13.53 -46.33 -14.13
C GLN A 165 13.61 -45.93 -15.61
N ALA A 166 13.20 -44.71 -15.97
CA ALA A 166 13.33 -44.20 -17.31
C ALA A 166 14.80 -44.04 -17.71
N MET A 167 15.64 -43.51 -16.83
CA MET A 167 17.09 -43.43 -17.03
C MET A 167 17.71 -44.81 -17.20
N GLU A 168 17.34 -45.77 -16.35
CA GLU A 168 17.81 -47.16 -16.47
C GLU A 168 17.37 -47.79 -17.81
N ALA A 169 16.11 -47.56 -18.21
CA ALA A 169 15.58 -48.04 -19.48
C ALA A 169 16.31 -47.41 -20.67
N ILE A 170 16.68 -46.12 -20.61
CA ILE A 170 17.47 -45.45 -21.63
C ILE A 170 18.88 -46.00 -21.68
N VAL A 171 19.51 -46.29 -20.54
CA VAL A 171 20.84 -46.92 -20.50
C VAL A 171 20.80 -48.31 -21.11
N LYS A 172 19.77 -49.11 -20.80
CA LYS A 172 19.57 -50.46 -21.35
C LYS A 172 19.23 -50.46 -22.84
N ARG A 173 18.40 -49.53 -23.30
CA ARG A 173 17.90 -49.43 -24.68
C ARG A 173 18.84 -48.64 -25.60
N GLY A 174 19.74 -47.85 -25.03
CA GLY A 174 20.46 -46.79 -25.72
C GLY A 174 19.57 -45.58 -25.98
N LEU A 175 20.16 -44.37 -26.07
CA LEU A 175 19.41 -43.19 -26.48
C LEU A 175 18.87 -43.39 -27.90
N PRO A 176 17.56 -43.28 -28.15
CA PRO A 176 17.04 -43.28 -29.51
C PRO A 176 17.61 -42.09 -30.28
N ALA A 177 18.03 -42.31 -31.52
CA ALA A 177 18.47 -41.24 -32.40
C ALA A 177 17.34 -40.20 -32.54
N PRO A 178 17.62 -38.89 -32.41
CA PRO A 178 16.58 -37.87 -32.49
C PRO A 178 15.89 -37.94 -33.87
N ALA A 179 14.60 -38.22 -33.87
CA ALA A 179 13.78 -38.16 -35.07
C ALA A 179 13.56 -36.67 -35.42
N GLY A 180 14.41 -36.14 -36.30
CA GLY A 180 14.20 -34.86 -36.97
C GLY A 180 14.58 -33.62 -36.16
N ALA A 181 15.88 -33.37 -35.99
CA ALA A 181 16.41 -32.02 -35.91
C ALA A 181 17.89 -32.03 -36.33
N PRO A 182 18.32 -31.28 -37.36
CA PRO A 182 19.72 -30.92 -37.47
C PRO A 182 20.07 -30.05 -36.26
N ALA A 183 21.12 -30.44 -35.55
CA ALA A 183 21.74 -29.63 -34.52
C ALA A 183 22.42 -28.42 -35.19
N GLU A 184 21.64 -27.40 -35.55
CA GLU A 184 22.21 -26.08 -35.76
C GLU A 184 22.66 -25.56 -34.41
N ALA A 185 23.99 -25.47 -34.25
CA ALA A 185 24.59 -24.70 -33.19
C ALA A 185 24.04 -23.27 -33.30
N LYS A 186 23.15 -22.89 -32.37
CA LYS A 186 22.69 -21.51 -32.24
C LYS A 186 23.90 -20.64 -31.91
N THR A 187 24.43 -19.96 -32.91
CA THR A 187 25.37 -18.86 -32.71
C THR A 187 24.70 -17.83 -31.82
N LEU A 188 25.24 -17.66 -30.61
CA LEU A 188 24.76 -16.65 -29.66
C LEU A 188 24.90 -15.27 -30.31
N MET A 189 23.82 -14.52 -30.38
CA MET A 189 23.83 -13.18 -30.97
C MET A 189 24.56 -12.19 -30.04
N ALA A 190 25.18 -11.16 -30.61
CA ALA A 190 25.90 -10.14 -29.83
C ALA A 190 24.95 -9.44 -28.84
N GLY A 191 25.15 -9.68 -27.55
CA GLY A 191 24.29 -9.21 -26.46
C GLY A 191 23.73 -10.31 -25.56
N GLU A 192 23.85 -11.58 -25.94
CA GLU A 192 23.44 -12.72 -25.11
C GLU A 192 24.50 -13.01 -24.02
N THR A 193 24.46 -12.24 -22.93
CA THR A 193 25.13 -12.63 -21.69
C THR A 193 24.50 -13.90 -21.14
N ASN A 194 25.31 -14.92 -20.83
CA ASN A 194 24.90 -16.12 -20.10
C ASN A 194 24.25 -15.67 -18.78
N ARG A 195 22.92 -15.57 -18.78
CA ARG A 195 22.14 -15.16 -17.62
C ARG A 195 22.21 -16.30 -16.61
N THR A 196 23.20 -16.23 -15.74
CA THR A 196 23.33 -17.13 -14.61
C THR A 196 22.18 -16.79 -13.67
N ILE A 197 21.08 -17.53 -13.79
CA ILE A 197 19.98 -17.44 -12.84
C ILE A 197 20.53 -18.00 -11.54
N HIS A 198 20.91 -17.11 -10.62
CA HIS A 198 21.19 -17.48 -9.24
C HIS A 198 19.84 -17.90 -8.66
N ALA A 199 19.57 -19.21 -8.70
CA ALA A 199 18.37 -19.74 -8.08
C ALA A 199 18.38 -19.29 -6.61
N PRO A 200 17.22 -18.93 -6.04
CA PRO A 200 17.12 -18.74 -4.60
C PRO A 200 17.70 -19.97 -3.90
N LEU A 201 18.39 -19.77 -2.77
CA LEU A 201 18.96 -20.85 -1.93
C LEU A 201 17.93 -21.90 -1.49
N THR A 202 16.66 -21.59 -1.71
CA THR A 202 15.53 -22.49 -1.73
C THR A 202 14.97 -22.46 -3.14
N ASN A 203 15.12 -23.54 -3.89
CA ASN A 203 14.30 -23.78 -5.08
C ASN A 203 12.85 -23.54 -4.61
N GLY A 204 12.01 -22.78 -5.30
CA GLY A 204 10.62 -22.52 -4.85
C GLY A 204 9.74 -23.78 -4.68
N PHE A 205 10.34 -24.96 -4.84
CA PHE A 205 9.85 -26.31 -4.62
C PHE A 205 10.29 -26.91 -3.27
N ALA A 206 11.06 -26.20 -2.45
CA ALA A 206 11.43 -26.72 -1.13
C ALA A 206 10.18 -26.81 -0.26
N ARG A 207 9.96 -27.99 0.33
CA ARG A 207 8.85 -28.22 1.25
C ARG A 207 8.90 -27.22 2.40
N THR A 208 7.74 -26.67 2.71
CA THR A 208 7.51 -25.82 3.88
C THR A 208 7.54 -26.65 5.16
N GLY A 209 7.78 -26.03 6.32
CA GLY A 209 7.75 -26.74 7.61
C GLY A 209 6.43 -27.45 7.88
N PHE A 210 5.31 -26.84 7.46
CA PHE A 210 3.97 -27.43 7.57
C PHE A 210 3.82 -28.74 6.78
N GLU A 211 4.43 -28.82 5.60
CA GLU A 211 4.40 -30.02 4.78
C GLU A 211 5.27 -31.14 5.36
N ILE A 212 6.42 -30.79 5.94
CA ILE A 212 7.30 -31.74 6.65
C ILE A 212 6.53 -32.38 7.81
N ASP A 213 5.86 -31.57 8.63
CA ASP A 213 5.07 -32.05 9.78
C ASP A 213 3.91 -32.94 9.33
N GLN A 214 3.22 -32.59 8.23
CA GLN A 214 2.14 -33.44 7.69
C GLN A 214 2.65 -34.77 7.17
N ILE A 215 3.78 -34.77 6.46
CA ILE A 215 4.39 -35.99 5.93
C ILE A 215 4.84 -36.88 7.08
N GLU A 216 5.52 -36.33 8.08
CA GLU A 216 5.93 -37.07 9.27
C GLU A 216 4.72 -37.64 10.01
N SER A 217 3.66 -36.86 10.20
CA SER A 217 2.43 -37.34 10.87
C SER A 217 1.75 -38.46 10.09
N ARG A 218 1.77 -38.41 8.76
CA ARG A 218 1.22 -39.45 7.88
C ARG A 218 2.07 -40.71 7.96
N GLU A 219 3.39 -40.58 7.90
CA GLU A 219 4.31 -41.70 8.04
C GLU A 219 4.17 -42.38 9.41
N GLN A 220 4.08 -41.60 10.49
CA GLN A 220 3.83 -42.13 11.82
C GLN A 220 2.50 -42.90 11.86
N LYS A 221 1.41 -42.32 11.34
CA LYS A 221 0.11 -43.00 11.24
C LYS A 221 0.18 -44.30 10.45
N MET A 222 0.90 -44.31 9.32
CA MET A 222 1.08 -45.51 8.49
C MET A 222 1.95 -46.56 9.21
N LYS A 223 2.99 -46.15 9.93
CA LYS A 223 3.82 -47.04 10.76
C LYS A 223 2.97 -47.69 11.85
N TYR A 224 2.22 -46.91 12.62
CA TYR A 224 1.30 -47.43 13.64
C TYR A 224 0.21 -48.33 13.04
N ALA A 225 -0.34 -47.99 11.88
CA ALA A 225 -1.32 -48.82 11.19
C ALA A 225 -0.74 -50.17 10.73
N ASN A 226 0.48 -50.16 10.20
CA ASN A 226 1.18 -51.37 9.76
C ASN A 226 1.62 -52.25 10.95
N GLU A 227 2.04 -51.64 12.05
CA GLU A 227 2.35 -52.34 13.31
C GLU A 227 1.09 -52.96 13.92
N ALA A 228 -0.06 -52.28 13.84
CA ALA A 228 -1.34 -52.78 14.31
C ALA A 228 -1.93 -53.87 13.40
N SER A 229 -1.62 -53.87 12.09
CA SER A 229 -2.07 -54.91 11.15
C SER A 229 -1.14 -56.13 11.09
N GLY A 230 0.02 -56.09 11.76
CA GLY A 230 0.96 -57.22 11.82
C GLY A 230 1.69 -57.49 10.50
N GLU A 231 1.68 -56.56 9.55
CA GLU A 231 2.31 -56.75 8.24
C GLU A 231 3.77 -56.32 8.28
N THR A 232 4.66 -57.27 8.58
CA THR A 232 6.11 -57.09 8.53
C THR A 232 6.57 -56.90 7.07
N VAL A 233 6.63 -55.65 6.61
CA VAL A 233 7.31 -55.33 5.34
C VAL A 233 8.81 -55.53 5.55
N SER A 234 9.30 -56.68 5.08
CA SER A 234 10.73 -56.96 5.00
C SER A 234 11.38 -56.01 3.98
N PRO A 235 12.59 -55.48 4.26
CA PRO A 235 13.30 -54.65 3.30
C PRO A 235 13.77 -55.52 2.14
N THR A 236 13.03 -55.47 1.02
CA THR A 236 13.43 -56.15 -0.21
C THR A 236 14.63 -55.41 -0.79
N LYS A 237 15.81 -55.89 -0.40
CA LYS A 237 17.10 -55.62 -1.03
C LYS A 237 17.01 -56.06 -2.50
N LYS A 238 17.14 -55.12 -3.44
CA LYS A 238 17.79 -55.31 -4.75
C LYS A 238 17.97 -53.98 -5.47
#